data_AF-A0A4Q3UZM9-F1
#
_entry.id   AF-A0A4Q3UZM9-F1
#
_cell.length_a   1.000
_cell.length_b   1.000
_cell.length_c   1.000
_cell.angle_alpha   90.00
_cell.angle_beta   90.00
_cell.angle_gamma   90.00
#
_symmetry.space_group_name_H-M   'P 1'
#
loop_
_entity.id
_entity.type
_entity.pdbx_description
1 polymer ?
#
loop_
_entity_poly.entity_id
_entity_poly.type
_entity_poly.pdbx_seq_one_letter_code
_entity_poly.pdbx_strand_id
1 'polypeptide(L)'
;MKISFVACLFLLFAQYSHAQGNAVDYKNLALMEEGMKDDSRAILFGTEPSDRVAADSIFTRKFVQALKVTNSFYYPFDSLITISKLYAPDSTFRIFTWNLIIHENSVRQHGAIQMRTADGSLKLFPLIDKSDIIENKWDTVANNYGWVGAVYYKIIKKEINGEPIYTLLGFDENNIRSNIKMIDVL
;
A
#
# COMPACT_ATOMS: atom_id res chain seq x y z
N MET A 1 38.50 -55.83 -1.82
CA MET A 1 37.68 -55.14 -0.80
C MET A 1 38.28 -53.75 -0.62
N LYS A 2 37.85 -52.69 -1.32
CA LYS A 2 36.63 -51.87 -1.07
C LYS A 2 36.52 -51.54 0.43
N ILE A 3 36.68 -50.31 0.94
CA ILE A 3 36.39 -48.96 0.42
C ILE A 3 37.31 -47.95 1.11
N SER A 4 37.76 -46.97 0.34
CA SER A 4 38.44 -45.75 0.78
C SER A 4 37.47 -44.58 0.74
N PHE A 5 37.75 -43.58 1.58
CA PHE A 5 37.53 -42.14 1.34
C PHE A 5 36.19 -41.48 1.73
N VAL A 6 36.35 -40.46 2.59
CA VAL A 6 35.53 -39.25 2.83
C VAL A 6 34.29 -39.39 3.72
N ALA A 7 34.54 -39.50 5.02
CA ALA A 7 33.65 -39.00 6.06
C ALA A 7 34.15 -37.61 6.52
N CYS A 8 33.95 -36.56 5.73
CA CYS A 8 34.23 -35.19 6.18
C CYS A 8 33.66 -34.12 5.22
N LEU A 9 32.34 -33.94 5.15
CA LEU A 9 31.75 -32.64 4.73
C LEU A 9 30.20 -32.58 4.90
N PHE A 10 29.66 -32.90 6.07
CA PHE A 10 28.33 -32.43 6.46
C PHE A 10 28.48 -31.38 7.57
N LEU A 11 29.37 -30.42 7.34
CA LEU A 11 29.45 -29.19 8.13
C LEU A 11 28.34 -28.25 7.64
N LEU A 12 27.28 -28.17 8.46
CA LEU A 12 26.72 -26.89 8.89
C LEU A 12 26.46 -25.87 7.77
N PHE A 13 25.56 -26.18 6.85
CA PHE A 13 24.62 -25.14 6.40
C PHE A 13 23.49 -25.05 7.43
N ALA A 14 23.85 -24.63 8.65
CA ALA A 14 22.90 -23.92 9.48
C ALA A 14 22.63 -22.63 8.71
N GLN A 15 21.57 -22.64 7.91
CA GLN A 15 21.05 -21.41 7.35
C GLN A 15 20.77 -20.51 8.55
N TYR A 16 21.57 -19.45 8.68
CA TYR A 16 21.23 -18.31 9.51
C TYR A 16 19.95 -17.75 8.90
N SER A 17 18.80 -18.27 9.31
CA SER A 17 17.54 -17.57 9.17
C SER A 17 17.71 -16.30 10.00
N HIS A 18 17.96 -15.17 9.32
CA HIS A 18 17.86 -13.82 9.88
C HIS A 18 16.40 -13.58 10.31
N ALA A 19 15.97 -14.21 11.39
CA ALA A 19 14.65 -14.01 11.99
C ALA A 19 14.72 -13.08 13.21
N GLN A 20 15.92 -12.75 13.69
CA GLN A 20 16.12 -11.92 14.89
C GLN A 20 15.83 -10.42 14.67
N GLY A 21 15.79 -9.92 13.43
CA GLY A 21 15.37 -8.54 13.13
C GLY A 21 13.85 -8.32 13.24
N ASN A 22 13.05 -9.38 13.05
CA ASN A 22 11.61 -9.22 12.81
C ASN A 22 10.81 -8.80 14.06
N ALA A 23 11.17 -9.27 15.25
CA ALA A 23 10.35 -9.01 16.46
C ALA A 23 10.44 -7.56 16.95
N VAL A 24 11.64 -6.96 16.89
CA VAL A 24 11.87 -5.57 17.28
C VAL A 24 11.22 -4.61 16.29
N ASP A 25 11.40 -4.88 14.99
CA ASP A 25 10.78 -4.09 13.92
C ASP A 25 9.25 -4.17 13.97
N TYR A 26 8.69 -5.35 14.25
CA TYR A 26 7.24 -5.52 14.40
C TYR A 26 6.68 -4.72 15.58
N LYS A 27 7.35 -4.75 16.74
CA LYS A 27 6.93 -3.94 17.90
C LYS A 27 7.03 -2.45 17.61
N ASN A 28 8.08 -2.02 16.92
CA ASN A 28 8.24 -0.63 16.51
C ASN A 28 7.12 -0.20 15.54
N LEU A 29 6.81 -1.02 14.54
CA LEU A 29 5.71 -0.80 13.61
C LEU A 29 4.35 -0.70 14.31
N ALA A 30 4.10 -1.55 15.32
CA ALA A 30 2.88 -1.48 16.12
C ALA A 30 2.76 -0.16 16.91
N LEU A 31 3.87 0.35 17.46
CA LEU A 31 3.90 1.64 18.13
C LEU A 31 3.68 2.80 17.15
N MET A 32 4.30 2.74 15.96
CA MET A 32 4.10 3.73 14.91
C MET A 32 2.65 3.73 14.41
N GLU A 33 2.06 2.54 14.26
CA GLU A 33 0.67 2.35 13.88
C GLU A 33 -0.30 2.96 14.90
N GLU A 34 -0.14 2.63 16.18
CA GLU A 34 -0.97 3.22 17.22
C GLU A 34 -0.85 4.75 17.22
N GLY A 35 0.35 5.28 16.97
CA GLY A 35 0.59 6.72 16.89
C GLY A 35 -0.02 7.44 15.69
N MET A 36 -0.53 6.75 14.66
CA MET A 36 -1.16 7.35 13.47
C MET A 36 -2.63 6.95 13.28
N LYS A 37 -3.15 6.08 14.14
CA LYS A 37 -4.52 5.54 14.08
C LYS A 37 -5.59 6.62 14.20
N ASP A 38 -5.44 7.54 15.15
CA ASP A 38 -6.42 8.61 15.33
C ASP A 38 -6.39 9.61 14.16
N ASP A 39 -5.21 9.88 13.62
CA ASP A 39 -5.08 10.69 12.41
C ASP A 39 -5.80 10.01 11.23
N SER A 40 -5.60 8.70 11.02
CA SER A 40 -6.26 7.98 9.93
C SER A 40 -7.78 8.03 10.04
N ARG A 41 -8.33 7.99 11.27
CA ARG A 41 -9.78 8.15 11.51
C ARG A 41 -10.23 9.59 11.27
N ALA A 42 -9.46 10.56 11.73
CA ALA A 42 -9.77 11.98 11.57
C ALA A 42 -9.79 12.43 10.09
N ILE A 43 -9.06 11.76 9.19
CA ILE A 43 -9.16 12.00 7.74
C ILE A 43 -10.61 11.89 7.24
N LEU A 44 -11.35 10.86 7.69
CA LEU A 44 -12.71 10.60 7.25
C LEU A 44 -13.77 11.26 8.15
N PHE A 45 -13.53 11.25 9.47
CA PHE A 45 -14.53 11.64 10.47
C PHE A 45 -14.31 13.03 11.07
N GLY A 46 -13.26 13.77 10.67
CA GLY A 46 -13.01 15.13 11.14
C GLY A 46 -14.17 16.06 10.78
N THR A 47 -14.60 16.88 11.75
CA THR A 47 -15.77 17.77 11.59
C THR A 47 -15.48 18.85 10.54
N GLU A 48 -14.39 19.59 10.73
CA GLU A 48 -14.02 20.65 9.81
C GLU A 48 -13.11 20.13 8.69
N PRO A 49 -13.25 20.66 7.47
CA PRO A 49 -12.31 20.45 6.37
C PRO A 49 -10.83 20.59 6.76
N SER A 50 -10.50 21.61 7.55
CA SER A 50 -9.14 21.86 8.01
C SER A 50 -8.58 20.72 8.85
N ASP A 51 -9.43 20.09 9.67
CA ASP A 51 -9.03 18.98 10.55
C ASP A 51 -8.68 17.75 9.73
N ARG A 52 -9.50 17.45 8.70
CA ARG A 52 -9.28 16.32 7.79
C ARG A 52 -7.99 16.50 6.99
N VAL A 53 -7.74 17.70 6.47
CA VAL A 53 -6.51 18.02 5.72
C VAL A 53 -5.28 17.96 6.63
N ALA A 54 -5.37 18.48 7.86
CA ALA A 54 -4.28 18.42 8.82
C ALA A 54 -3.97 16.96 9.22
N ALA A 55 -5.01 16.17 9.52
CA ALA A 55 -4.90 14.77 9.85
C ALA A 55 -4.28 13.96 8.70
N ASP A 56 -4.72 14.19 7.46
CA ASP A 56 -4.15 13.53 6.27
C ASP A 56 -2.66 13.84 6.10
N SER A 57 -2.28 15.11 6.29
CA SER A 57 -0.90 15.55 6.22
C SER A 57 -0.02 14.87 7.28
N ILE A 58 -0.50 14.79 8.52
CA ILE A 58 0.19 14.15 9.65
C ILE A 58 0.28 12.64 9.43
N PHE A 59 -0.85 12.00 9.11
CA PHE A 59 -0.97 10.58 8.81
C PHE A 59 0.00 10.19 7.71
N THR A 60 -0.02 10.87 6.56
CA THR A 60 0.84 10.55 5.40
C THR A 60 2.32 10.57 5.78
N ARG A 61 2.76 11.58 6.55
CA ARG A 61 4.15 11.65 7.03
C ARG A 61 4.49 10.47 7.95
N LYS A 62 3.65 10.20 8.96
CA LYS A 62 3.87 9.08 9.90
C LYS A 62 3.88 7.74 9.17
N PHE A 63 2.93 7.54 8.26
CA PHE A 63 2.79 6.32 7.49
C PHE A 63 3.99 6.07 6.59
N VAL A 64 4.48 7.07 5.86
CA VAL A 64 5.71 6.94 5.06
C VAL A 64 6.92 6.58 5.93
N GLN A 65 7.03 7.11 7.16
CA GLN A 65 8.10 6.70 8.08
C GLN A 65 7.95 5.25 8.53
N ALA A 66 6.72 4.79 8.82
CA ALA A 66 6.46 3.39 9.13
C ALA A 66 6.81 2.46 7.96
N LEU A 67 6.50 2.86 6.72
CA LEU A 67 6.84 2.08 5.53
C LEU A 67 8.37 1.97 5.30
N LYS A 68 9.18 2.88 5.84
CA LYS A 68 10.66 2.81 5.75
C LYS A 68 11.28 1.75 6.66
N VAL A 69 10.56 1.26 7.67
CA VAL A 69 11.06 0.16 8.51
C VAL A 69 11.29 -1.07 7.62
N THR A 70 12.44 -1.71 7.76
CA THR A 70 12.78 -2.90 7.00
C THR A 70 11.70 -3.97 7.16
N ASN A 71 11.33 -4.62 6.06
CA ASN A 71 10.27 -5.63 6.03
C ASN A 71 8.87 -5.12 6.40
N SER A 72 8.62 -3.80 6.41
CA SER A 72 7.28 -3.23 6.63
C SER A 72 6.24 -3.77 5.64
N PHE A 73 6.66 -4.25 4.47
CA PHE A 73 5.81 -4.89 3.46
C PHE A 73 4.93 -6.01 4.04
N TYR A 74 5.39 -6.72 5.07
CA TYR A 74 4.66 -7.83 5.68
C TYR A 74 3.83 -7.44 6.90
N TYR A 75 3.94 -6.19 7.36
CA TYR A 75 3.19 -5.69 8.49
C TYR A 75 1.78 -5.25 8.06
N PRO A 76 0.70 -5.73 8.69
CA PRO A 76 -0.64 -5.61 8.13
C PRO A 76 -1.31 -4.23 8.31
N PHE A 77 -0.92 -3.46 9.33
CA PHE A 77 -1.56 -2.19 9.69
C PHE A 77 -3.09 -2.31 9.93
N ASP A 78 -3.49 -3.32 10.70
CA ASP A 78 -4.90 -3.70 10.90
C ASP A 78 -5.77 -2.63 11.59
N SER A 79 -5.17 -1.76 12.41
CA SER A 79 -5.90 -0.70 13.13
C SER A 79 -6.24 0.51 12.25
N LEU A 80 -5.57 0.65 11.09
CA LEU A 80 -5.83 1.73 10.12
C LEU A 80 -7.10 1.45 9.31
N ILE A 81 -8.25 1.35 9.96
CA ILE A 81 -9.50 0.84 9.39
C ILE A 81 -10.06 1.68 8.23
N THR A 82 -9.72 2.97 8.16
CA THR A 82 -10.17 3.91 7.11
C THR A 82 -9.28 3.90 5.87
N ILE A 83 -8.18 3.15 5.92
CA ILE A 83 -7.20 3.06 4.84
C ILE A 83 -7.37 1.70 4.17
N SER A 84 -7.63 1.68 2.87
CA SER A 84 -7.61 0.43 2.11
C SER A 84 -6.17 -0.06 1.95
N LYS A 85 -5.98 -1.37 2.14
CA LYS A 85 -4.68 -2.04 2.14
C LYS A 85 -4.86 -3.38 1.43
N LEU A 86 -4.36 -3.51 0.20
CA LEU A 86 -4.54 -4.73 -0.59
C LEU A 86 -3.22 -5.26 -1.10
N TYR A 87 -2.95 -6.54 -0.86
CA TYR A 87 -1.87 -7.24 -1.52
C TYR A 87 -2.31 -7.69 -2.90
N ALA A 88 -1.39 -7.61 -3.88
CA ALA A 88 -1.54 -8.34 -5.12
C ALA A 88 -1.67 -9.85 -4.81
N PRO A 89 -2.42 -10.65 -5.60
CA PRO A 89 -2.62 -12.08 -5.32
C PRO A 89 -1.33 -12.91 -5.20
N ASP A 90 -0.22 -12.45 -5.77
CA ASP A 90 1.11 -13.06 -5.68
C ASP A 90 2.07 -12.31 -4.73
N SER A 91 1.54 -11.37 -3.97
CA SER A 91 2.24 -10.51 -3.02
C SER A 91 3.41 -9.71 -3.63
N THR A 92 3.46 -9.50 -4.94
CA THR A 92 4.56 -8.76 -5.59
C THR A 92 4.56 -7.28 -5.21
N PHE A 93 3.38 -6.74 -4.93
CA PHE A 93 3.18 -5.42 -4.37
C PHE A 93 1.96 -5.42 -3.45
N ARG A 94 1.79 -4.30 -2.75
CA ARG A 94 0.53 -3.94 -2.10
C ARG A 94 0.22 -2.48 -2.38
N ILE A 95 -1.07 -2.17 -2.39
CA ILE A 95 -1.58 -0.83 -2.64
C ILE A 95 -2.32 -0.32 -1.42
N PHE A 96 -2.06 0.95 -1.12
CA PHE A 96 -2.74 1.73 -0.10
C PHE A 96 -3.56 2.81 -0.77
N THR A 97 -4.84 2.95 -0.41
CA THR A 97 -5.70 4.04 -0.90
C THR A 97 -6.67 4.52 0.16
N TRP A 98 -6.93 5.82 0.20
CA TRP A 98 -7.90 6.43 1.11
C TRP A 98 -8.47 7.72 0.52
N ASN A 99 -9.65 8.12 1.02
CA ASN A 99 -10.33 9.35 0.64
C ASN A 99 -9.93 10.49 1.58
N LEU A 100 -9.81 11.69 1.03
CA LEU A 100 -9.76 12.97 1.73
C LEU A 100 -10.93 13.82 1.23
N ILE A 101 -11.96 13.96 2.08
CA ILE A 101 -13.10 14.83 1.78
C ILE A 101 -12.68 16.26 2.10
N ILE A 102 -12.41 17.09 1.09
CA ILE A 102 -12.01 18.49 1.32
C ILE A 102 -13.27 19.29 1.67
N HIS A 103 -14.28 19.30 0.80
CA HIS A 103 -15.60 19.90 1.05
C HIS A 103 -16.70 19.06 0.38
N GLU A 104 -17.98 19.43 0.53
CA GLU A 104 -19.14 18.65 0.03
C GLU A 104 -19.05 18.21 -1.45
N ASN A 105 -18.35 18.96 -2.29
CA ASN A 105 -18.21 18.68 -3.72
C ASN A 105 -16.76 18.41 -4.15
N SER A 106 -15.84 18.16 -3.22
CA SER A 106 -14.44 17.89 -3.53
C SER A 106 -13.90 16.79 -2.64
N VAL A 107 -13.75 15.61 -3.24
CA VAL A 107 -13.03 14.48 -2.67
C VAL A 107 -11.73 14.34 -3.45
N ARG A 108 -10.63 14.14 -2.73
CA ARG A 108 -9.34 13.76 -3.31
C ARG A 108 -8.97 12.39 -2.81
N GLN A 109 -8.40 11.56 -3.65
CA GLN A 109 -7.84 10.28 -3.23
C GLN A 109 -6.34 10.38 -3.06
N HIS A 110 -5.84 9.70 -2.04
CA HIS A 110 -4.41 9.49 -1.86
C HIS A 110 -4.12 8.00 -1.94
N GLY A 111 -2.93 7.68 -2.45
CA GLY A 111 -2.50 6.30 -2.47
C GLY A 111 -1.01 6.12 -2.69
N ALA A 112 -0.57 4.89 -2.50
CA ALA A 112 0.78 4.48 -2.81
C ALA A 112 0.84 2.98 -3.09
N ILE A 113 1.73 2.59 -4.02
CA ILE A 113 2.07 1.19 -4.27
C ILE A 113 3.43 0.92 -3.62
N GLN A 114 3.47 -0.03 -2.70
CA GLN A 114 4.70 -0.54 -2.12
C GLN A 114 5.06 -1.87 -2.78
N MET A 115 6.25 -1.95 -3.36
CA MET A 115 6.77 -3.20 -3.93
C MET A 115 7.38 -4.08 -2.85
N ARG A 116 7.25 -5.39 -3.01
CA ARG A 116 8.03 -6.36 -2.24
C ARG A 116 9.48 -6.35 -2.74
N THR A 117 10.42 -6.09 -1.86
CA THR A 117 11.86 -6.11 -2.13
C THR A 117 12.51 -7.31 -1.42
N ALA A 118 13.59 -7.85 -1.99
CA ALA A 118 14.26 -9.02 -1.42
C ALA A 118 15.02 -8.69 -0.12
N ASP A 119 15.53 -7.46 0.00
CA ASP A 119 16.25 -6.94 1.16
C ASP A 119 15.34 -6.27 2.20
N GLY A 120 14.03 -6.22 1.94
CA GLY A 120 13.05 -5.57 2.82
C GLY A 120 13.07 -4.04 2.78
N SER A 121 13.85 -3.43 1.89
CA SER A 121 13.94 -1.97 1.72
C SER A 121 12.65 -1.39 1.13
N LEU A 122 12.37 -0.12 1.43
CA LEU A 122 11.20 0.56 0.87
C LEU A 122 11.40 0.89 -0.62
N LYS A 123 10.59 0.27 -1.48
CA LYS A 123 10.34 0.74 -2.84
C LYS A 123 8.89 1.16 -2.97
N LEU A 124 8.65 2.47 -3.06
CA LEU A 124 7.33 3.09 -3.00
C LEU A 124 7.07 3.95 -4.23
N PHE A 125 5.90 3.80 -4.83
CA PHE A 125 5.39 4.68 -5.89
C PHE A 125 4.19 5.46 -5.33
N PRO A 126 4.29 6.79 -5.15
CA PRO A 126 3.16 7.60 -4.74
C PRO A 126 2.14 7.68 -5.88
N LEU A 127 0.86 7.60 -5.57
CA LEU A 127 -0.24 7.80 -6.51
C LEU A 127 -0.79 9.22 -6.32
N ILE A 128 -0.39 10.11 -7.23
CA ILE A 128 -0.79 11.52 -7.21
C ILE A 128 -2.06 11.67 -8.03
N ASP A 129 -3.15 11.90 -7.31
CA ASP A 129 -4.47 12.12 -7.92
C ASP A 129 -4.49 13.41 -8.75
N LYS A 130 -4.79 13.24 -10.03
CA LYS A 130 -4.92 14.31 -11.04
C LYS A 130 -6.29 14.28 -11.71
N SER A 131 -7.28 13.63 -11.10
CA SER A 131 -8.64 13.52 -11.63
C SER A 131 -9.25 14.87 -12.00
N ASP A 132 -8.97 15.93 -11.26
CA ASP A 132 -9.51 17.28 -11.52
C ASP A 132 -9.03 17.90 -12.84
N ILE A 133 -7.91 17.44 -13.39
CA ILE A 133 -7.28 18.02 -14.59
C ILE A 133 -7.22 17.05 -15.78
N ILE A 134 -7.64 15.80 -15.60
CA ILE A 134 -7.71 14.81 -16.67
C ILE A 134 -9.05 14.98 -17.40
N GLU A 135 -8.98 15.32 -18.69
CA GLU A 135 -10.17 15.59 -19.51
C GLU A 135 -11.07 14.36 -19.67
N ASN A 136 -10.49 13.20 -20.00
CA ASN A 136 -11.23 11.95 -20.15
C ASN A 136 -10.68 10.85 -19.24
N LYS A 137 -11.25 10.73 -18.04
CA LYS A 137 -10.82 9.77 -17.02
C LYS A 137 -11.00 8.31 -17.45
N TRP A 138 -11.85 8.03 -18.45
CA TRP A 138 -12.26 6.67 -18.81
C TRP A 138 -11.34 5.96 -19.81
N ASP A 139 -10.51 6.71 -20.53
CA ASP A 139 -9.58 6.18 -21.54
C ASP A 139 -8.13 6.68 -21.38
N THR A 140 -7.85 7.44 -20.32
CA THR A 140 -6.52 7.97 -20.05
C THR A 140 -5.57 6.88 -19.57
N VAL A 141 -4.45 6.69 -20.29
CA VAL A 141 -3.30 5.93 -19.80
C VAL A 141 -2.45 6.83 -18.93
N ALA A 142 -2.46 6.57 -17.63
CA ALA A 142 -1.78 7.36 -16.62
C ALA A 142 -0.50 6.67 -16.09
N ASN A 143 0.30 7.44 -15.36
CA ASN A 143 1.33 6.91 -14.49
C ASN A 143 1.03 7.31 -13.03
N ASN A 144 1.92 6.94 -12.12
CA ASN A 144 1.75 7.21 -10.70
C ASN A 144 1.70 8.71 -10.35
N TYR A 145 2.13 9.63 -11.23
CA TYR A 145 2.04 11.08 -11.04
C TYR A 145 0.81 11.74 -11.69
N GLY A 146 0.03 10.97 -12.44
CA GLY A 146 -1.18 11.39 -13.14
C GLY A 146 -2.34 10.43 -12.88
N TRP A 147 -2.40 9.85 -11.69
CA TRP A 147 -3.35 8.81 -11.33
C TRP A 147 -4.79 9.34 -11.27
N VAL A 148 -5.75 8.55 -11.74
CA VAL A 148 -7.18 8.81 -11.54
C VAL A 148 -7.57 8.19 -10.19
N GLY A 149 -7.94 9.04 -9.24
CA GLY A 149 -8.16 8.69 -7.85
C GLY A 149 -9.26 7.65 -7.65
N ALA A 150 -8.95 6.59 -6.91
CA ALA A 150 -9.92 5.59 -6.47
C ALA A 150 -9.48 4.93 -5.16
N VAL A 151 -10.45 4.52 -4.33
CA VAL A 151 -10.19 3.60 -3.22
C VAL A 151 -10.44 2.18 -3.69
N TYR A 152 -9.36 1.40 -3.80
CA TYR A 152 -9.43 0.03 -4.28
C TYR A 152 -9.89 -0.92 -3.19
N TYR A 153 -10.71 -1.90 -3.53
CA TYR A 153 -11.18 -2.94 -2.60
C TYR A 153 -10.90 -4.36 -3.10
N LYS A 154 -10.42 -4.53 -4.34
CA LYS A 154 -10.04 -5.83 -4.88
C LYS A 154 -8.94 -5.71 -5.93
N ILE A 155 -8.03 -6.68 -5.95
CA ILE A 155 -7.07 -6.89 -7.02
C ILE A 155 -7.29 -8.29 -7.60
N ILE A 156 -7.36 -8.38 -8.92
CA ILE A 156 -7.49 -9.63 -9.67
C ILE A 156 -6.26 -9.75 -10.56
N LYS A 157 -5.45 -10.78 -10.34
CA LYS A 157 -4.31 -11.12 -11.20
C LYS A 157 -4.76 -12.08 -12.29
N LYS A 158 -4.41 -11.81 -13.54
CA LYS A 158 -4.47 -12.76 -14.65
C LYS A 158 -3.14 -12.76 -15.39
N GLU A 159 -2.86 -13.83 -16.11
CA GLU A 159 -1.72 -13.90 -17.01
C GLU A 159 -2.23 -13.79 -18.45
N ILE A 160 -1.67 -12.86 -19.22
CA ILE A 160 -1.97 -12.70 -20.64
C ILE A 160 -0.64 -12.73 -21.40
N ASN A 161 -0.48 -13.71 -22.28
CA ASN A 161 0.76 -13.91 -23.06
C ASN A 161 2.03 -14.04 -22.20
N GLY A 162 1.94 -14.64 -21.02
CA GLY A 162 3.06 -14.80 -20.09
C GLY A 162 3.31 -13.61 -19.16
N GLU A 163 2.62 -12.49 -19.37
CA GLU A 163 2.76 -11.28 -18.55
C GLU A 163 1.64 -11.22 -17.50
N PRO A 164 1.97 -10.95 -16.22
CA PRO A 164 0.97 -10.75 -15.19
C PRO A 164 0.30 -9.39 -15.35
N ILE A 165 -1.03 -9.39 -15.46
CA ILE A 165 -1.88 -8.20 -15.50
C ILE A 165 -2.71 -8.15 -14.24
N TYR A 166 -2.78 -6.96 -13.62
CA TYR A 166 -3.55 -6.75 -12.40
C TYR A 166 -4.71 -5.83 -12.69
N THR A 167 -5.93 -6.35 -12.56
CA THR A 167 -7.14 -5.54 -12.59
C THR A 167 -7.51 -5.10 -11.18
N LEU A 168 -7.60 -3.81 -10.96
CA LEU A 168 -7.95 -3.21 -9.67
C LEU A 168 -9.41 -2.75 -9.74
N LEU A 169 -10.21 -3.17 -8.77
CA LEU A 169 -11.59 -2.70 -8.62
C LEU A 169 -11.62 -1.67 -7.50
N GLY A 170 -12.06 -0.47 -7.83
CA GLY A 170 -12.13 0.65 -6.92
C GLY A 170 -13.47 1.36 -6.94
N PHE A 171 -13.61 2.32 -6.04
CA PHE A 171 -14.67 3.29 -6.09
C PHE A 171 -14.10 4.69 -5.88
N ASP A 172 -14.69 5.65 -6.56
CA ASP A 172 -14.50 7.07 -6.32
C ASP A 172 -15.79 7.59 -5.68
N GLU A 173 -15.66 8.30 -4.55
CA GLU A 173 -16.80 8.91 -3.88
C GLU A 173 -17.40 10.05 -4.70
N ASN A 174 -16.66 10.63 -5.65
CA ASN A 174 -17.08 11.68 -6.59
C ASN A 174 -17.70 12.92 -5.90
N ASN A 175 -18.93 12.85 -5.40
CA ASN A 175 -19.56 13.90 -4.59
C ASN A 175 -20.72 13.34 -3.73
N ILE A 176 -21.36 14.20 -2.93
CA ILE A 176 -22.49 13.82 -2.06
C ILE A 176 -23.70 13.17 -2.75
N ARG A 177 -23.79 13.20 -4.09
CA ARG A 177 -24.95 12.70 -4.85
C ARG A 177 -24.69 11.42 -5.63
N SER A 178 -23.44 11.05 -5.88
CA SER A 178 -23.13 9.86 -6.67
C SER A 178 -21.76 9.30 -6.32
N ASN A 179 -21.61 7.99 -6.47
CA ASN A 179 -20.32 7.32 -6.45
C ASN A 179 -20.05 6.68 -7.83
N ILE A 180 -18.78 6.41 -8.10
CA ILE A 180 -18.33 5.80 -9.36
C ILE A 180 -17.63 4.50 -9.02
N LYS A 181 -17.91 3.44 -9.78
CA LYS A 181 -17.10 2.21 -9.76
C LYS A 181 -16.00 2.35 -10.80
N MET A 182 -14.76 2.18 -10.36
CA MET A 182 -13.56 2.31 -11.19
C MET A 182 -12.92 0.94 -11.42
N ILE A 183 -12.42 0.74 -12.64
CA ILE A 183 -11.63 -0.44 -13.01
C ILE A 183 -10.32 0.07 -13.60
N ASP A 184 -9.21 -0.24 -12.94
CA ASP A 184 -7.87 0.09 -13.43
C ASP A 184 -7.09 -1.18 -13.77
N VAL A 185 -6.06 -1.01 -14.60
CA VAL A 185 -5.17 -2.08 -15.00
C VAL A 185 -3.72 -1.65 -14.78
N LEU A 186 -2.96 -2.46 -14.02
CA LEU A 186 -1.51 -2.35 -13.84
C LEU A 186 -0.79 -3.50 -14.57
#